data_AF-A0A966KGW9-F1
#
_entry.id   AF-A0A966KGW9-F1
#
_cell.length_a   1.000
_cell.length_b   1.000
_cell.length_c   1.000
_cell.angle_alpha   90.00
_cell.angle_beta   90.00
_cell.angle_gamma   90.00
#
_symmetry.space_group_name_H-M   'P 1'
#
loop_
_entity.id
_entity.type
_entity.pdbx_description
1 polymer ?
#
loop_
_entity_poly.entity_id
_entity_poly.type
_entity_poly.pdbx_seq_one_letter_code
_entity_poly.pdbx_strand_id
1 'polypeptide(L)' 'MYFTFKKCIEKGAAGYSAITACKNGDIGIFFENGTKMTFVRVTLKDLTDGKDKLSKPYQMQ' A
#
# COMPACT_ATOMS: atom_id res chain seq x y z
N MET A 1 6.57 -8.44 -14.70
CA MET A 1 7.06 -7.75 -13.49
C MET A 1 6.54 -8.54 -12.30
N TYR A 2 7.41 -9.24 -11.57
CA TYR A 2 7.01 -10.02 -10.39
C TYR A 2 7.47 -9.24 -9.16
N PHE A 3 6.52 -8.89 -8.29
CA PHE A 3 6.83 -8.30 -6.99
C PHE A 3 7.03 -9.42 -5.97
N THR A 4 8.11 -9.34 -5.19
CA THR A 4 8.46 -10.35 -4.17
C THR A 4 7.43 -10.42 -3.03
N PHE A 5 6.76 -9.31 -2.73
CA PHE A 5 5.87 -9.19 -1.56
C PHE A 5 4.52 -8.60 -1.96
N LYS A 6 3.45 -9.12 -1.34
CA LYS A 6 2.08 -8.60 -1.46
C LYS A 6 1.31 -8.89 -0.17
N LYS A 7 0.42 -7.97 0.23
CA LYS A 7 -0.51 -8.16 1.35
C LYS A 7 -1.91 -7.76 0.90
N CYS A 8 -2.90 -8.59 1.23
CA CYS A 8 -4.30 -8.32 0.92
C CYS A 8 -4.87 -7.35 1.97
N ILE A 9 -5.47 -6.25 1.50
CA ILE A 9 -6.06 -5.19 2.33
C ILE A 9 -7.59 -5.37 2.46
N GLU A 10 -8.26 -5.72 1.37
CA GLU A 10 -9.70 -6.01 1.31
C GLU A 10 -9.90 -7.40 0.68
N LYS A 11 -10.70 -8.26 1.32
CA LYS A 11 -11.02 -9.62 0.85
C LYS A 11 -12.27 -9.65 -0.02
N GLY A 12 -13.10 -8.62 0.05
CA GLY A 12 -14.30 -8.43 -0.74
C GLY A 12 -14.05 -7.79 -2.10
N ALA A 13 -15.06 -7.10 -2.62
CA ALA A 13 -14.97 -6.41 -3.90
C ALA A 13 -13.93 -5.28 -3.84
N ALA A 14 -13.00 -5.29 -4.79
CA ALA A 14 -12.01 -4.24 -4.96
C ALA A 14 -11.82 -3.96 -6.46
N GLY A 15 -12.25 -2.79 -6.91
CA GLY A 15 -12.09 -2.28 -8.27
C GLY A 15 -10.80 -1.47 -8.42
N TYR A 16 -10.88 -0.32 -9.08
CA TYR A 16 -9.73 0.58 -9.22
C TYR A 16 -9.24 1.11 -7.88
N SER A 17 -7.95 1.41 -7.81
CA SER A 17 -7.31 1.97 -6.62
C SER A 17 -6.22 2.99 -6.96
N ALA A 18 -6.02 3.96 -6.07
CA ALA A 18 -4.91 4.90 -6.06
C ALA A 18 -4.21 4.89 -4.70
N ILE A 19 -2.88 4.99 -4.71
CA ILE A 19 -2.04 4.97 -3.50
C ILE A 19 -1.31 6.32 -3.40
N THR A 20 -1.20 6.86 -2.18
CA THR A 20 -0.47 8.10 -1.92
C THR A 20 0.35 8.02 -0.63
N ALA A 21 1.44 8.77 -0.55
CA ALA A 21 2.18 8.99 0.68
C ALA A 21 1.50 10.08 1.52
N CYS A 22 1.12 9.76 2.75
CA CYS A 22 0.57 10.72 3.69
C CYS A 22 1.68 11.57 4.33
N LYS A 23 1.33 12.79 4.80
CA LYS A 23 2.29 13.72 5.42
C LYS A 23 3.02 13.14 6.64
N ASN A 24 2.41 12.20 7.34
CA ASN A 24 2.97 11.53 8.52
C ASN A 24 3.78 10.27 8.18
N GLY A 25 4.01 9.97 6.90
CA GLY A 25 4.74 8.79 6.45
C GLY A 25 3.91 7.51 6.29
N ASP A 26 2.61 7.57 6.58
CA ASP A 26 1.69 6.46 6.28
C ASP A 26 1.38 6.36 4.78
N ILE A 27 0.77 5.25 4.40
CA ILE A 27 0.33 4.98 3.03
C ILE A 27 -1.19 5.05 3.00
N GLY A 28 -1.73 6.00 2.24
CA GLY A 28 -3.15 6.11 1.96
C GLY A 28 -3.52 5.29 0.73
N ILE A 29 -4.60 4.52 0.82
CA ILE A 29 -5.14 3.72 -0.29
C ILE A 29 -6.61 4.11 -0.48
N PHE A 30 -6.92 4.64 -1.65
CA PHE A 30 -8.29 4.98 -2.05
C PHE A 30 -8.74 4.03 -3.15
N PHE A 31 -9.83 3.30 -2.94
CA PHE A 31 -10.24 2.25 -3.87
C PHE A 31 -11.76 2.06 -3.94
N GLU A 32 -12.22 1.50 -5.06
CA GLU A 32 -13.61 1.14 -5.30
C GLU A 32 -13.94 -0.15 -4.53
N ASN A 33 -14.82 -0.06 -3.54
CA ASN A 33 -15.37 -1.20 -2.81
C ASN A 33 -16.83 -1.41 -3.26
N GLY A 34 -16.99 -2.12 -4.37
CA GLY A 34 -18.27 -2.22 -5.07
C GLY A 34 -18.72 -0.84 -5.57
N THR A 35 -19.84 -0.34 -5.06
CA THR A 35 -20.40 0.98 -5.43
C THR A 35 -19.94 2.13 -4.54
N LYS A 36 -19.08 1.85 -3.54
CA LYS A 36 -18.60 2.84 -2.58
C LYS A 36 -17.12 3.11 -2.76
N MET A 37 -16.73 4.37 -2.61
CA MET A 37 -15.33 4.72 -2.48
C MET A 37 -14.85 4.57 -1.05
N THR A 38 -13.75 3.87 -0.86
CA THR A 38 -13.17 3.58 0.45
C THR A 38 -11.77 4.16 0.54
N PHE A 39 -11.50 4.89 1.62
CA PHE A 39 -10.15 5.32 1.99
C PHE A 39 -9.68 4.54 3.22
N VAL A 40 -8.54 3.86 3.10
CA VAL A 40 -7.86 3.23 4.23
C VAL A 40 -6.45 3.80 4.35
N ARG A 41 -5.92 3.78 5.57
CA ARG A 41 -4.56 4.19 5.87
C ARG A 41 -3.85 3.02 6.53
N VAL A 42 -2.67 2.69 6.02
CA VAL A 42 -1.81 1.63 6.54
C VAL A 42 -0.41 2.18 6.79
N THR A 43 0.28 1.57 7.73
CA THR A 43 1.68 1.87 8.07
C THR A 43 2.61 0.84 7.41
N LEU A 44 3.91 1.12 7.38
CA LEU A 44 4.89 0.09 6.98
C LEU A 44 4.85 -1.14 7.89
N LYS A 45 4.54 -0.99 9.18
CA LYS A 45 4.39 -2.12 10.11
C LYS A 45 3.19 -3.00 9.75
N ASP A 46 2.14 -2.44 9.15
CA ASP A 46 1.01 -3.22 8.67
C ASP A 46 1.37 -4.04 7.44
N LEU A 47 2.34 -3.62 6.63
CA LEU A 47 2.70 -4.26 5.37
C LEU A 47 3.93 -5.17 5.45
N THR A 48 4.76 -4.98 6.47
CA THR A 48 6.10 -5.60 6.60
C THR A 48 6.23 -6.34 7.92
N ASP A 49 7.19 -7.26 8.02
CA ASP A 49 7.64 -7.82 9.30
C ASP A 49 8.87 -7.07 9.85
N GLY A 50 9.23 -5.94 9.24
CA GLY A 50 10.41 -5.15 9.55
C GLY A 50 11.72 -5.73 9.01
N LYS A 51 11.70 -6.84 8.27
CA LYS A 51 12.90 -7.44 7.65
C LYS A 51 13.07 -7.07 6.17
N ASP A 52 12.07 -6.41 5.58
CA ASP A 52 12.11 -5.92 4.21
C ASP A 52 13.25 -4.92 4.00
N LYS A 53 14.05 -5.16 2.96
CA LYS A 53 15.20 -4.32 2.60
C LYS A 53 15.24 -4.11 1.09
N LEU A 54 15.54 -2.88 0.68
CA LEU A 54 15.83 -2.61 -0.72
C LEU A 54 17.15 -3.31 -1.09
N SER A 55 17.18 -3.99 -2.23
CA SER A 55 18.42 -4.56 -2.78
C SER A 55 19.44 -3.49 -3.18
N LYS A 56 18.96 -2.28 -3.44
CA LYS A 56 19.76 -1.07 -3.68
C LYS A 56 19.16 0.10 -2.91
N PRO A 57 19.95 0.91 -2.17
CA PRO A 57 19.43 2.09 -1.49
C PRO A 57 18.76 3.04 -2.49
N TYR A 58 17.62 3.63 -2.11
CA TYR A 58 17.00 4.69 -2.89
C TYR A 58 17.95 5.90 -2.95
N GLN A 59 18.27 6.36 -4.15
CA GLN A 59 19.02 7.60 -4.38
C GLN A 59 18.00 8.69 -4.71
N MET A 60 17.94 9.75 -3.89
CA MET A 60 17.15 10.93 -4.25
C MET A 60 17.87 11.64 -5.39
N GLN A 61 17.17 11.85 -6.52
CA GLN A 61 17.62 12.70 -7.62
C GLN A 61 17.27 14.15 -7.35
#